data_AF-A0A418IJJ9-F1
#
_entry.id   AF-A0A418IJJ9-F1
#
_cell.length_a   1.000
_cell.length_b   1.000
_cell.length_c   1.000
_cell.angle_alpha   90.00
_cell.angle_beta   90.00
_cell.angle_gamma   90.00
#
_symmetry.space_group_name_H-M   'P 1'
#
loop_
_entity.id
_entity.type
_entity.pdbx_description
1 polymer ?
#
loop_
_entity_poly.entity_id
_entity_poly.type
_entity_poly.pdbx_seq_one_letter_code
_entity_poly.pdbx_strand_id
1 'polypeptide(L)' 'TPRKAVETLYFNRYLKSGDEVMDARLGYYSVVRETNVQLLQANWEIKVKHKGKEDVKTYYVEATSSNPKVIDN' A
#
# COMPACT_ATOMS: atom_id res chain seq x y z
N THR A 1 4.15 7.52 8.40
CA THR A 1 4.27 6.46 9.43
C THR A 1 3.41 5.29 9.02
N PRO A 2 3.66 4.06 9.51
CA PRO A 2 2.85 2.90 9.12
C PRO A 2 1.37 3.09 9.51
N ARG A 3 1.09 3.71 10.67
CA ARG A 3 -0.27 4.08 11.09
C ARG A 3 -1.02 4.92 10.05
N LYS A 4 -0.42 6.03 9.57
CA LYS A 4 -1.04 6.92 8.58
C LYS A 4 -1.31 6.22 7.24
N ALA A 5 -0.46 5.28 6.85
CA ALA A 5 -0.65 4.51 5.63
C ALA A 5 -1.87 3.57 5.74
N VAL A 6 -2.04 2.90 6.88
CA VAL A 6 -3.24 2.09 7.16
C VAL A 6 -4.50 2.96 7.24
N GLU A 7 -4.43 4.12 7.88
CA GLU A 7 -5.53 5.10 7.91
C GLU A 7 -5.92 5.54 6.51
N THR A 8 -4.94 5.77 5.62
CA THR A 8 -5.17 6.11 4.21
C THR A 8 -5.94 4.99 3.50
N LEU A 9 -5.58 3.72 3.70
CA LEU A 9 -6.33 2.59 3.13
C LEU A 9 -7.77 2.54 3.66
N TYR A 10 -7.95 2.77 4.97
CA TYR A 10 -9.27 2.80 5.59
C TYR A 10 -10.17 3.91 5.02
N PHE A 11 -9.69 5.17 5.00
CA PHE A 11 -10.46 6.30 4.51
C PHE A 11 -10.80 6.20 3.02
N ASN A 12 -9.90 5.60 2.23
CA ASN A 12 -10.14 5.34 0.81
C ASN A 12 -10.89 4.02 0.53
N ARG A 13 -11.46 3.37 1.55
CA ARG A 13 -12.34 2.18 1.45
C ARG A 13 -11.66 0.92 0.88
N TYR A 14 -10.33 0.84 0.97
CA TYR A 14 -9.59 -0.38 0.65
C TYR A 14 -9.71 -1.43 1.76
N LEU A 15 -9.90 -1.00 3.01
CA LEU A 15 -10.17 -1.88 4.15
C LEU A 15 -11.67 -1.99 4.44
N LYS A 16 -12.12 -3.21 4.75
CA LYS A 16 -13.50 -3.53 5.13
C LYS A 16 -13.55 -4.16 6.52
N SER A 17 -14.74 -4.19 7.10
CA SER A 17 -14.95 -4.83 8.40
C SER A 17 -14.57 -6.31 8.35
N GLY A 18 -13.72 -6.72 9.30
CA GLY A 18 -13.19 -8.08 9.41
C GLY A 18 -11.95 -8.35 8.56
N ASP A 19 -11.40 -7.35 7.86
CA ASP A 19 -10.09 -7.47 7.24
C ASP A 19 -8.98 -7.41 8.29
N GLU A 20 -7.89 -8.12 8.04
CA GLU A 20 -6.72 -8.16 8.91
C GLU A 20 -5.52 -7.53 8.20
N VAL A 21 -4.91 -6.51 8.83
CA VAL A 21 -3.63 -5.95 8.38
C VAL A 21 -2.52 -6.82 8.94
N MET A 22 -1.86 -7.57 8.07
CA MET A 22 -0.87 -8.58 8.46
C MET A 22 0.54 -8.02 8.61
N ASP A 23 0.91 -7.05 7.75
CA ASP A 23 2.26 -6.49 7.72
C ASP A 23 2.24 -5.06 7.14
N ALA A 24 3.22 -4.25 7.54
CA ALA A 24 3.43 -2.90 7.03
C ALA A 24 4.94 -2.58 6.99
N ARG A 25 5.51 -2.59 5.77
CA ARG A 25 6.96 -2.41 5.54
C ARG A 25 7.25 -1.16 4.70
N LEU A 26 8.24 -0.37 5.10
CA LEU A 26 8.75 0.73 4.27
C LEU A 26 9.75 0.21 3.24
N GLY A 27 9.61 0.62 1.98
CA GLY A 27 10.53 0.25 0.91
C GLY A 27 10.47 1.20 -0.29
N TYR A 28 11.38 1.01 -1.25
CA TYR A 28 11.39 1.74 -2.51
C TYR A 28 10.84 0.85 -3.63
N TYR A 29 9.87 1.36 -4.38
CA TYR A 29 9.16 0.61 -5.42
C TYR A 29 9.13 1.41 -6.72
N SER A 30 9.24 0.71 -7.86
CA SER A 30 9.22 1.35 -9.17
C SER A 30 7.80 1.80 -9.54
N VAL A 31 7.65 3.10 -9.83
CA VAL A 31 6.37 3.71 -10.23
C VAL A 31 6.27 3.99 -11.73
N VAL A 32 7.38 3.88 -12.47
CA VAL A 32 7.44 4.01 -13.93
C VAL A 32 8.33 2.89 -14.48
N ARG A 33 7.82 2.17 -15.49
CA ARG A 33 8.56 1.15 -16.22
C ARG A 33 8.93 1.68 -17.60
N GLU A 34 9.92 2.55 -17.67
CA GLU A 34 10.59 2.87 -18.93
C GLU A 34 11.80 1.96 -19.12
N THR A 35 12.16 1.66 -20.36
CA THR A 35 13.18 0.66 -20.72
C THR A 35 14.57 0.98 -20.16
N ASN A 36 14.89 2.25 -19.93
CA ASN A 36 16.22 2.70 -19.53
C ASN A 36 16.27 3.54 -18.23
N VAL A 37 15.13 3.81 -17.59
CA VAL A 37 15.03 4.58 -16.35
C VAL A 37 14.02 3.95 -15.42
N GLN A 38 14.42 3.74 -14.15
CA GLN A 38 13.52 3.36 -13.08
C GLN A 38 13.37 4.50 -12.09
N LEU A 39 12.14 5.04 -12.00
CA LEU A 39 11.80 5.98 -10.94
C LEU A 39 11.34 5.19 -9.72
N LEU A 40 12.15 5.25 -8.64
CA LEU A 40 11.83 4.62 -7.37
C LEU A 40 11.19 5.61 -6.42
N GLN A 41 10.08 5.21 -5.81
CA GLN A 41 9.37 6.00 -4.81
C GLN A 41 9.30 5.23 -3.49
N ALA A 42 9.49 5.95 -2.38
CA ALA A 42 9.30 5.38 -1.05
C ALA A 42 7.80 5.14 -0.79
N ASN A 43 7.44 3.89 -0.49
CA ASN A 43 6.07 3.49 -0.19
C ASN A 43 6.03 2.57 1.04
N TRP A 44 4.91 2.62 1.75
CA TRP A 44 4.51 1.56 2.69
C TRP A 44 3.83 0.44 1.90
N GLU A 45 4.45 -0.73 1.90
CA GLU A 45 3.83 -1.99 1.47
C GLU A 45 2.98 -2.52 2.62
N ILE A 46 1.67 -2.65 2.40
CA ILE A 46 0.71 -3.12 3.41
C ILE A 46 0.07 -4.41 2.89
N LYS A 47 0.20 -5.48 3.67
CA LYS A 47 -0.43 -6.78 3.39
C LYS A 47 -1.73 -6.91 4.16
N VAL A 48 -2.81 -7.22 3.44
CA VAL A 48 -4.17 -7.30 3.97
C VAL A 48 -4.78 -8.63 3.61
N LYS A 49 -5.23 -9.39 4.62
CA LYS A 49 -6.10 -10.55 4.42
C LYS A 49 -7.54 -10.09 4.49
N HIS A 50 -8.24 -10.10 3.36
CA HIS A 50 -9.64 -9.72 3.35
C HIS A 50 -10.53 -10.84 3.90
N LYS A 51 -11.58 -10.47 4.63
CA LYS A 51 -12.52 -11.44 5.17
C LYS A 51 -13.12 -12.32 4.07
N GLY A 52 -13.02 -13.64 4.24
CA GLY A 52 -13.57 -14.62 3.29
C GLY A 52 -12.77 -14.76 1.99
N LYS A 53 -11.55 -14.21 1.92
CA LYS A 53 -10.59 -14.46 0.85
C LYS A 53 -9.39 -15.23 1.41
N GLU A 54 -8.92 -16.21 0.63
CA GLU A 54 -7.71 -16.97 0.95
C GLU A 54 -6.45 -16.14 0.65
N ASP A 55 -6.49 -15.35 -0.42
CA ASP A 55 -5.33 -14.57 -0.86
C ASP A 55 -5.09 -13.32 0.01
N VAL A 56 -3.80 -13.05 0.24
CA VAL A 56 -3.33 -11.82 0.86
C VAL A 56 -3.11 -10.77 -0.22
N LYS A 57 -3.81 -9.64 -0.10
CA LYS A 57 -3.68 -8.52 -1.01
C LYS A 57 -2.60 -7.55 -0.54
N THR A 58 -1.82 -7.01 -1.46
CA THR A 58 -0.74 -6.05 -1.16
C THR A 58 -1.08 -4.69 -1.73
N TYR A 59 -1.03 -3.67 -0.88
CA TYR A 59 -1.22 -2.27 -1.25
C TYR A 59 0.07 -1.49 -1.06
N TYR A 60 0.31 -0.50 -1.92
CA TYR A 60 1.43 0.43 -1.75
C TYR A 60 0.89 1.84 -1.51
N VAL A 61 1.33 2.46 -0.42
CA VAL A 61 0.93 3.82 -0.05
C VAL A 61 2.14 4.73 -0.02
N GLU A 62 2.11 5.82 -0.78
CA GLU A 62 3.23 6.79 -0.84
C GLU A 62 3.64 7.30 0.55
N ALA A 63 4.93 7.21 0.86
CA ALA A 63 5.42 7.52 2.21
C ALA A 63 5.75 9.00 2.43
N THR A 64 5.94 9.77 1.35
CA THR A 64 6.52 11.13 1.38
C THR A 64 5.51 12.25 1.10
N SER A 65 4.33 11.93 0.58
CA SER A 65 3.31 12.94 0.22
C SER A 65 2.37 13.25 1.37
N SER A 66 1.90 14.50 1.43
CA SER A 66 0.80 14.93 2.32
C SER A 66 -0.55 14.41 1.86
N ASN A 67 -0.68 14.04 0.58
CA ASN A 67 -1.84 13.37 0.00
C ASN A 67 -1.37 12.08 -0.71
N PRO A 68 -1.15 10.99 0.04
CA PRO A 68 -0.51 9.79 -0.48
C PRO A 68 -1.38 9.07 -1.49
N LYS A 69 -0.79 8.68 -2.62
CA LYS A 69 -1.45 7.81 -3.60
C LYS A 69 -1.41 6.37 -3.13
N VAL A 70 -2.51 5.65 -3.35
CA VAL A 70 -2.59 4.19 -3.16
C VAL A 70 -2.43 3.53 -4.52
N ILE A 71 -1.47 2.62 -4.63
CA ILE A 71 -1.26 1.77 -5.80
C ILE A 71 -1.73 0.36 -5.42
N ASP A 72 -2.62 -0.18 -6.25
CA ASP A 72 -3.25 -1.49 -6.09
C ASP A 72 -2.91 -2.32 -7.35
N ASN A 73 -2.16 -3.40 -7.18
CA ASN A 73 -1.75 -4.32 -8.25
C ASN A 73 -2.47 -5.66 -8.12
#